data_AF-A0A8S3K305-F1
#
_entry.id   AF-A0A8S3K305-F1
#
_cell.length_a   1.000
_cell.length_b   1.000
_cell.length_c   1.000
_cell.angle_alpha   90.00
_cell.angle_beta   90.00
_cell.angle_gamma   90.00
#
_symmetry.space_group_name_H-M   'P 1'
#
loop_
_entity.id
_entity.type
_entity.pdbx_description
1 polymer ?
#
loop_
_entity_poly.entity_id
_entity_poly.type
_entity_poly.pdbx_seq_one_letter_code
_entity_poly.pdbx_strand_id
1 'polypeptide(L)'
;YLGEIYELKAELNSDKRDRKKEAVKKVIASMTVGKDVSQLFPDVVNCMQTDNLELKKLVYLYLMNYAKTQPEMAILAVNTFAKDCNDPNPLIRALAVRTMGCIRVDKI
;
A
#
# COMPACT_ATOMS: atom_id res chain seq x y z
N TYR A 1 10.47 19.22 -1.59
CA TYR A 1 9.62 18.26 -0.85
C TYR A 1 8.18 18.25 -1.38
N LEU A 2 7.43 19.37 -1.30
CA LEU A 2 6.05 19.44 -1.82
C LEU A 2 5.91 19.07 -3.32
N GLY A 3 6.84 19.53 -4.17
CA GLY A 3 6.83 19.17 -5.60
C GLY A 3 7.06 17.67 -5.87
N GLU A 4 7.90 17.01 -5.05
CA GLU A 4 8.18 15.58 -5.15
C GLU A 4 6.93 14.76 -4.80
N ILE A 5 6.21 15.15 -3.75
CA ILE A 5 4.93 14.51 -3.36
C ILE A 5 3.87 14.69 -4.46
N TYR A 6 3.78 15.88 -5.06
CA TYR A 6 2.83 16.13 -6.14
C TYR A 6 3.12 15.28 -7.39
N GLU A 7 4.39 15.16 -7.77
CA GLU A 7 4.82 14.31 -8.88
C GLU A 7 4.51 12.83 -8.59
N LEU A 8 4.85 12.33 -7.39
CA LEU A 8 4.53 10.96 -6.98
C LEU A 8 3.03 10.70 -7.02
N LYS A 9 2.21 11.66 -6.56
CA LYS A 9 0.76 11.55 -6.63
C LYS A 9 0.26 11.42 -8.06
N ALA A 10 0.80 12.20 -9.00
CA ALA A 10 0.46 12.09 -10.41
C ALA A 10 0.89 10.73 -11.01
N GLU A 11 2.07 10.22 -10.64
CA GLU A 11 2.56 8.92 -11.12
C GLU A 11 1.73 7.75 -10.56
N LEU A 12 1.35 7.78 -9.28
CA LEU A 12 0.50 6.76 -8.62
C LEU A 12 -0.89 6.66 -9.27
N ASN A 13 -1.42 7.78 -9.74
CA ASN A 13 -2.72 7.84 -10.43
C ASN A 13 -2.62 7.61 -11.94
N SER A 14 -1.44 7.37 -12.50
CA SER A 14 -1.28 7.16 -13.95
C SER A 14 -1.96 5.87 -14.42
N ASP A 15 -2.63 5.88 -15.57
CA ASP A 15 -3.22 4.67 -16.17
C ASP A 15 -2.18 3.60 -16.55
N LYS A 16 -0.90 4.00 -16.65
CA LYS A 16 0.20 3.10 -16.98
C LYS A 16 0.63 2.30 -15.75
N ARG A 17 0.41 0.98 -15.78
CA ARG A 17 0.77 0.04 -14.70
C ARG A 17 2.24 0.15 -14.28
N ASP A 18 3.16 0.27 -15.23
CA ASP A 18 4.60 0.40 -14.93
C ASP A 18 4.93 1.70 -14.21
N ARG A 19 4.23 2.81 -14.54
CA ARG A 19 4.41 4.08 -13.84
C ARG A 19 3.94 3.98 -12.39
N LYS A 20 2.77 3.37 -12.14
CA LYS A 20 2.30 3.12 -10.76
C LYS A 20 3.32 2.30 -9.96
N LYS A 21 3.88 1.25 -10.58
CA LYS A 21 4.86 0.39 -9.95
C LYS A 21 6.12 1.16 -9.53
N GLU A 22 6.69 1.94 -10.44
CA GLU A 22 7.87 2.75 -10.14
C GLU A 22 7.56 3.85 -9.12
N ALA A 23 6.37 4.45 -9.18
CA ALA A 23 5.91 5.43 -8.18
C ALA A 23 5.86 4.82 -6.77
N VAL A 24 5.25 3.64 -6.61
CA VAL A 24 5.19 2.96 -5.30
C VAL A 24 6.60 2.60 -4.81
N LYS A 25 7.52 2.18 -5.68
CA LYS A 25 8.93 1.96 -5.27
C LYS A 25 9.58 3.23 -4.74
N LYS A 26 9.38 4.38 -5.40
CA LYS A 26 9.88 5.68 -4.92
C LYS A 26 9.25 6.07 -3.58
N VAL A 27 7.96 5.79 -3.38
CA VAL A 27 7.28 5.99 -2.08
C VAL A 27 7.94 5.15 -0.99
N ILE A 28 8.19 3.86 -1.24
CA ILE A 28 8.87 2.97 -0.28
C ILE A 28 10.29 3.45 0.01
N ALA A 29 11.04 3.89 -0.99
CA ALA A 29 12.38 4.45 -0.80
C ALA A 29 12.34 5.70 0.11
N SER A 30 11.42 6.64 -0.16
CA SER A 30 11.21 7.82 0.69
C SER A 30 10.83 7.46 2.12
N MET A 31 9.91 6.52 2.30
CA MET A 31 9.51 6.01 3.61
C MET A 31 10.69 5.39 4.37
N THR A 32 11.56 4.64 3.67
CA THR A 32 12.72 3.96 4.26
C THR A 32 13.78 4.95 4.78
N VAL A 33 13.92 6.11 4.13
CA VAL A 33 14.82 7.18 4.59
C VAL A 33 14.16 8.12 5.61
N GLY A 34 12.96 7.78 6.12
CA GLY A 34 12.27 8.53 7.18
C GLY A 34 11.47 9.74 6.71
N LYS A 35 11.23 9.90 5.39
CA LYS A 35 10.34 10.95 4.88
C LYS A 35 8.88 10.57 5.17
N ASP A 36 8.09 11.53 5.66
CA ASP A 36 6.66 11.31 5.83
C ASP A 36 5.93 11.42 4.48
N VAL A 37 5.50 10.26 3.99
CA VAL A 37 4.72 10.08 2.76
C VAL A 37 3.28 9.65 3.06
N SER A 38 2.79 9.87 4.28
CA SER A 38 1.41 9.54 4.70
C SER A 38 0.34 10.21 3.83
N GLN A 39 0.63 11.40 3.29
CA GLN A 39 -0.26 12.14 2.39
C GLN A 39 -0.58 11.42 1.07
N LEU A 40 0.26 10.45 0.66
CA LEU A 40 0.07 9.65 -0.56
C LEU A 40 -0.80 8.41 -0.30
N PHE A 41 -1.27 8.20 0.91
CA PHE A 41 -2.00 6.99 1.30
C PHE A 41 -3.19 6.65 0.38
N PRO A 42 -4.12 7.58 0.05
CA PRO A 42 -5.25 7.25 -0.81
C PRO A 42 -4.79 6.76 -2.19
N ASP A 43 -3.73 7.39 -2.72
CA ASP A 43 -3.15 7.07 -4.02
C ASP A 43 -2.45 5.71 -4.01
N VAL A 44 -1.74 5.37 -2.91
CA VAL A 44 -1.09 4.07 -2.72
C VAL A 44 -2.11 2.95 -2.52
N VAL A 45 -3.19 3.17 -1.76
CA VAL A 45 -4.26 2.17 -1.56
C VAL A 45 -5.01 1.88 -2.84
N ASN A 46 -5.21 2.88 -3.71
CA ASN A 46 -5.77 2.65 -5.04
C ASN A 46 -4.89 1.72 -5.89
N CYS A 47 -3.58 1.63 -5.61
CA CYS A 47 -2.68 0.68 -6.26
C CYS A 47 -2.77 -0.75 -5.70
N MET A 48 -3.49 -0.98 -4.58
CA MET A 48 -3.65 -2.30 -3.95
C MET A 48 -4.52 -3.26 -4.78
N GLN A 49 -5.45 -2.70 -5.56
CA GLN A 49 -6.31 -3.42 -6.51
C GLN A 49 -5.54 -3.71 -7.80
N THR A 50 -4.59 -4.63 -7.71
CA THR A 50 -3.73 -5.03 -8.81
C THR A 50 -3.48 -6.54 -8.79
N ASP A 51 -3.40 -7.13 -9.98
CA ASP A 51 -3.00 -8.53 -10.16
C ASP A 51 -1.46 -8.69 -10.13
N ASN A 52 -0.72 -7.57 -10.14
CA ASN A 52 0.73 -7.60 -10.07
C ASN A 52 1.18 -7.86 -8.63
N LEU A 53 1.67 -9.08 -8.38
CA LEU A 53 2.09 -9.53 -7.05
C LEU A 53 3.21 -8.66 -6.45
N GLU A 54 4.14 -8.15 -7.26
CA GLU A 54 5.22 -7.28 -6.78
C GLU A 54 4.67 -5.94 -6.28
N LEU A 55 3.79 -5.31 -7.06
CA LEU A 55 3.14 -4.07 -6.66
C LEU A 55 2.29 -4.26 -5.41
N LYS A 56 1.53 -5.36 -5.33
CA LYS A 56 0.73 -5.69 -4.13
C LYS A 56 1.60 -5.84 -2.88
N LYS A 57 2.76 -6.51 -2.97
CA LYS A 57 3.72 -6.60 -1.86
C LYS A 57 4.24 -5.24 -1.39
N LEU A 58 4.54 -4.33 -2.32
CA LEU A 58 5.00 -2.98 -1.98
C LEU A 58 3.91 -2.17 -1.28
N VAL A 59 2.67 -2.23 -1.78
CA VAL A 59 1.53 -1.55 -1.13
C VAL A 59 1.29 -2.13 0.27
N TYR A 60 1.39 -3.44 0.44
CA TYR A 60 1.26 -4.08 1.75
C TYR A 60 2.37 -3.66 2.71
N LEU A 61 3.62 -3.53 2.24
CA LEU A 61 4.74 -3.03 3.03
C LEU A 61 4.47 -1.60 3.53
N TYR A 62 3.96 -0.74 2.66
CA TYR A 62 3.56 0.62 3.03
C TYR A 62 2.48 0.61 4.13
N LEU A 63 1.42 -0.19 3.95
CA LEU A 63 0.34 -0.32 4.93
C LEU A 63 0.83 -0.80 6.29
N MET A 64 1.70 -1.81 6.33
CA MET A 64 2.26 -2.32 7.60
C MET A 64 3.09 -1.26 8.33
N ASN A 65 3.81 -0.42 7.60
CA ASN A 65 4.61 0.65 8.19
C ASN A 65 3.75 1.72 8.87
N TYR A 66 2.65 2.11 8.21
CA TYR A 66 1.75 3.17 8.70
C TYR A 66 0.63 2.69 9.63
N ALA A 67 0.28 1.40 9.60
CA ALA A 67 -0.78 0.83 10.42
C ALA A 67 -0.62 1.06 11.93
N LYS A 68 0.60 1.11 12.45
CA LYS A 68 0.87 1.33 13.88
C LYS A 68 0.63 2.77 14.32
N THR A 69 0.97 3.72 13.46
CA THR A 69 0.88 5.16 13.77
C THR A 69 -0.44 5.75 13.31
N GLN A 70 -1.12 5.12 12.36
CA GLN A 70 -2.35 5.60 11.74
C GLN A 70 -3.32 4.41 11.52
N PRO A 71 -4.03 3.96 12.56
CA PRO A 71 -4.90 2.77 12.46
C PRO A 71 -6.08 2.97 11.49
N GLU A 72 -6.57 4.19 11.31
CA GLU A 72 -7.64 4.50 10.34
C GLU A 72 -7.25 4.12 8.90
N MET A 73 -5.95 4.22 8.57
CA MET A 73 -5.41 3.78 7.29
C MET A 73 -5.58 2.27 7.08
N ALA A 74 -5.41 1.48 8.14
CA ALA A 74 -5.61 0.03 8.04
C ALA A 74 -7.07 -0.32 7.73
N ILE A 75 -8.04 0.43 8.29
CA ILE A 75 -9.48 0.20 8.11
C ILE A 75 -9.86 0.26 6.63
N LEU A 76 -9.35 1.24 5.89
CA LEU A 76 -9.65 1.41 4.46
C LEU A 76 -9.10 0.27 3.60
N ALA A 77 -8.05 -0.42 4.07
CA ALA A 77 -7.47 -1.57 3.38
C ALA A 77 -8.17 -2.91 3.71
N VAL A 78 -8.97 -2.99 4.78
CA VAL A 78 -9.64 -4.23 5.24
C VAL A 78 -10.47 -4.88 4.13
N ASN A 79 -11.26 -4.09 3.40
CA ASN A 79 -12.10 -4.60 2.32
C ASN A 79 -11.27 -5.26 1.21
N THR A 80 -10.09 -4.71 0.90
CA THR A 80 -9.20 -5.27 -0.11
C THR A 80 -8.48 -6.51 0.41
N PHE A 81 -8.06 -6.54 1.68
CA PHE A 81 -7.52 -7.76 2.29
C PHE A 81 -8.55 -8.89 2.31
N ALA A 82 -9.80 -8.62 2.65
CA ALA A 82 -10.88 -9.62 2.64
C ALA A 82 -11.12 -10.20 1.24
N LYS A 83 -11.04 -9.36 0.20
CA LYS A 83 -11.06 -9.82 -1.21
C LYS A 83 -9.84 -10.69 -1.53
N ASP A 84 -8.64 -10.23 -1.19
CA ASP A 84 -7.39 -10.93 -1.46
C ASP A 84 -7.29 -12.29 -0.72
N CYS A 85 -7.96 -12.45 0.42
CA CYS A 85 -8.11 -13.73 1.11
C CYS A 85 -8.92 -14.78 0.33
N ASN A 86 -9.74 -14.35 -0.61
CA ASN A 86 -10.54 -15.21 -1.48
C ASN A 86 -9.97 -15.30 -2.91
N ASP A 87 -8.78 -14.75 -3.15
CA ASP A 87 -8.14 -14.74 -4.47
C ASP A 87 -7.83 -16.18 -4.94
N PRO A 88 -8.00 -16.52 -6.24
CA PRO A 88 -7.66 -17.84 -6.75
C PRO A 88 -6.17 -18.21 -6.55
N ASN A 89 -5.28 -17.21 -6.52
CA ASN A 89 -3.85 -17.41 -6.29
C ASN A 89 -3.54 -17.65 -4.80
N PRO A 90 -3.03 -18.84 -4.42
CA PRO A 90 -2.70 -19.15 -3.02
C PRO A 90 -1.65 -18.21 -2.41
N LEU A 91 -0.74 -17.65 -3.23
CA LEU A 91 0.28 -16.72 -2.76
C LEU A 91 -0.33 -15.38 -2.33
N ILE A 92 -1.36 -14.91 -3.04
CA ILE A 92 -2.08 -13.68 -2.67
C ILE A 92 -2.86 -13.92 -1.37
N ARG A 93 -3.56 -15.05 -1.25
CA ARG A 93 -4.28 -15.41 -0.02
C ARG A 93 -3.36 -15.45 1.20
N ALA A 94 -2.25 -16.19 1.08
CA ALA A 94 -1.29 -16.32 2.18
C ALA A 94 -0.66 -14.97 2.56
N LEU A 95 -0.36 -14.13 1.56
CA LEU A 95 0.17 -12.79 1.77
C LEU A 95 -0.83 -11.90 2.52
N ALA A 96 -2.11 -11.89 2.13
CA ALA A 96 -3.16 -11.12 2.79
C ALA A 96 -3.34 -11.51 4.26
N VAL A 97 -3.46 -12.82 4.53
CA VAL A 97 -3.60 -13.33 5.91
C VAL A 97 -2.40 -12.95 6.77
N ARG A 98 -1.17 -13.12 6.25
CA ARG A 98 0.05 -12.77 6.99
C ARG A 98 0.11 -11.28 7.31
N THR A 99 -0.18 -10.43 6.34
CA THR A 99 -0.12 -8.98 6.50
C THR A 99 -1.16 -8.49 7.50
N MET A 100 -2.40 -8.97 7.43
CA MET A 100 -3.43 -8.63 8.42
C MET A 100 -3.01 -9.02 9.84
N GLY A 101 -2.39 -10.20 10.03
CA GLY A 101 -1.88 -10.61 11.35
C GLY A 101 -0.74 -9.73 11.89
N CYS A 102 -0.04 -9.00 11.03
CA CYS A 102 1.01 -8.05 11.43
C CYS A 102 0.46 -6.67 11.78
N ILE A 103 -0.74 -6.33 11.31
CA ILE A 103 -1.41 -5.06 11.58
C ILE A 103 -2.10 -5.17 12.94
N ARG A 104 -1.39 -4.76 14.00
CA ARG A 104 -1.97 -4.61 15.34
C ARG A 104 -2.59 -3.23 15.46
N VAL A 105 -3.91 -3.17 15.53
CA VAL A 105 -4.67 -1.95 15.86
C VAL A 105 -5.05 -2.05 17.34
N ASP A 106 -4.49 -1.18 18.20
CA ASP A 106 -4.81 -1.15 19.63
C ASP A 106 -6.21 -0.55 19.82
N LYS A 107 -7.20 -1.45 19.88
CA LYS A 107 -8.64 -1.23 20.09
C LYS A 107 -9.33 -0.28 19.09
N ILE A 108 -10.35 -0.84 18.45
CA ILE A 108 -11.44 -0.10 17.81
C ILE A 108 -12.39 0.37 18.91
#